data_AF-A0A7W0DV00-F1
#
_entry.id   AF-A0A7W0DV00-F1
#
_cell.length_a   1.000
_cell.length_b   1.000
_cell.length_c   1.000
_cell.angle_alpha   90.00
_cell.angle_beta   90.00
_cell.angle_gamma   90.00
#
_symmetry.space_group_name_H-M   'P 1'
#
loop_
_entity.id
_entity.type
_entity.pdbx_description
1 polymer ?
#
loop_
_entity_poly.entity_id
_entity_poly.type
_entity_poly.pdbx_seq_one_letter_code
_entity_poly.pdbx_strand_id
1 'polypeptide(L)'
;MGDNDALKTYRAKRHFGRTKEPRGDAARQQGGERARFVVQIHDARRMHFDFRLEADGVLKSWSVPKGPSNDPEDKRLAVPTEDHPLEYLDFEGAIPKGEYGGGTVIVWDRGTYRPLSHDRRGRPVPFDEALRRGHATFWLDGEKLHGGYALTRFRGGDGDPDDEAWLLVKTADGRAHPGDHGTSAPRRARSALTGRTLRQVAESDEPEESPVGQVSTEAGQHGSVRTPDVANPRRSHRT
;
A
#
# COMPACT_ATOMS: atom_id res chain seq x y z
N MET A 1 -24.39 -13.11 3.05
CA MET A 1 -24.23 -11.66 3.22
C MET A 1 -22.95 -11.29 2.49
N GLY A 2 -23.08 -10.64 1.33
CA GLY A 2 -22.03 -10.55 0.33
C GLY A 2 -20.94 -9.51 0.62
N ASP A 3 -19.90 -9.55 -0.20
CA ASP A 3 -18.62 -8.80 -0.27
C ASP A 3 -18.61 -7.31 0.13
N ASN A 4 -19.77 -6.69 0.39
CA ASN A 4 -19.90 -5.26 0.61
C ASN A 4 -19.59 -4.81 2.05
N ASP A 5 -19.57 -5.72 3.03
CA ASP A 5 -19.29 -5.33 4.43
C ASP A 5 -17.79 -5.38 4.77
N ALA A 6 -17.06 -6.41 4.33
CA ALA A 6 -15.65 -6.59 4.69
C ALA A 6 -14.75 -5.44 4.18
N LEU A 7 -14.99 -4.95 2.96
CA LEU A 7 -14.23 -3.83 2.37
C LEU A 7 -14.82 -2.44 2.71
N LYS A 8 -15.87 -2.37 3.55
CA LYS A 8 -16.56 -1.11 3.86
C LYS A 8 -15.63 -0.06 4.44
N THR A 9 -14.85 -0.44 5.46
CA THR A 9 -13.90 0.47 6.12
C THR A 9 -12.76 0.85 5.18
N TYR A 10 -12.27 -0.10 4.38
CA TYR A 10 -11.25 0.16 3.36
C TYR A 10 -11.71 1.25 2.38
N ARG A 11 -12.86 1.02 1.73
CA ARG A 11 -13.44 1.92 0.73
C ARG A 11 -13.79 3.29 1.32
N ALA A 12 -14.29 3.34 2.55
CA ALA A 12 -14.65 4.60 3.23
C ALA A 12 -13.44 5.50 3.51
N LYS A 13 -12.26 4.91 3.71
CA LYS A 13 -11.03 5.64 4.03
C LYS A 13 -10.23 6.08 2.79
N ARG A 14 -10.61 5.66 1.57
CA ARG A 14 -9.82 5.92 0.33
C ARG A 14 -10.55 6.86 -0.61
N HIS A 15 -9.80 7.78 -1.23
CA HIS A 15 -10.30 8.62 -2.32
C HIS A 15 -9.76 8.13 -3.67
N PHE A 16 -10.46 7.18 -4.29
CA PHE A 16 -10.06 6.53 -5.55
C PHE A 16 -10.04 7.43 -6.80
N GLY A 17 -10.34 8.73 -6.66
CA GLY A 17 -10.05 9.73 -7.70
C GLY A 17 -8.65 10.35 -7.58
N ARG A 18 -7.94 10.08 -6.48
CA ARG A 18 -6.62 10.63 -6.15
C ARG A 18 -5.55 9.55 -6.02
N THR A 19 -5.93 8.37 -5.50
CA THR A 19 -5.02 7.22 -5.37
C THR A 19 -5.19 6.25 -6.55
N LYS A 20 -4.11 5.55 -6.90
CA LYS A 20 -4.11 4.43 -7.86
C LYS A 20 -4.47 3.09 -7.21
N GLU A 21 -4.81 3.10 -5.92
CA GLU A 21 -5.18 1.88 -5.19
C GLU A 21 -6.46 1.24 -5.76
N PRO A 22 -6.54 -0.11 -5.76
CA PRO A 22 -7.69 -0.83 -6.32
C PRO A 22 -8.94 -0.67 -5.46
N ARG A 23 -10.10 -0.51 -6.10
CA ARG A 23 -11.40 -0.38 -5.41
C ARG A 23 -11.93 -1.69 -4.81
N GLY A 24 -11.44 -2.83 -5.31
CA GLY A 24 -11.96 -4.15 -4.99
C GLY A 24 -13.29 -4.44 -5.70
N ASP A 25 -13.39 -4.06 -6.97
CA ASP A 25 -14.61 -4.26 -7.77
C ASP A 25 -14.54 -5.58 -8.57
N ALA A 26 -13.39 -6.26 -8.61
CA ALA A 26 -13.28 -7.54 -9.30
C ALA A 26 -14.13 -8.60 -8.59
N ALA A 27 -14.84 -9.41 -9.41
CA ALA A 27 -15.57 -10.56 -8.89
C ALA A 27 -14.61 -11.53 -8.19
N ARG A 28 -15.06 -12.04 -7.04
CA ARG A 28 -14.36 -13.05 -6.25
C ARG A 28 -13.96 -14.21 -7.17
N GLN A 29 -12.67 -14.37 -7.46
CA GLN A 29 -12.21 -15.57 -8.15
C GLN A 29 -12.38 -16.74 -7.18
N GLN A 30 -13.33 -17.62 -7.48
CA GLN A 30 -13.48 -18.85 -6.72
C GLN A 30 -12.30 -19.77 -7.07
N GLY A 31 -11.45 -20.07 -6.08
CA GLY A 31 -10.56 -21.22 -6.10
C GLY A 31 -9.23 -21.02 -6.82
N GLY A 32 -8.20 -20.65 -6.06
CA GLY A 32 -6.86 -21.21 -6.24
C GLY A 32 -6.68 -22.38 -5.27
N GLU A 33 -5.91 -23.41 -5.65
CA GLU A 33 -5.64 -24.55 -4.77
C GLU A 33 -4.93 -24.15 -3.45
N ARG A 34 -4.34 -22.96 -3.39
CA ARG A 34 -3.66 -22.40 -2.21
C ARG A 34 -3.95 -20.91 -2.06
N ALA A 35 -4.19 -20.49 -0.81
CA ALA A 35 -4.38 -19.08 -0.47
C ALA A 35 -3.08 -18.29 -0.67
N ARG A 36 -3.19 -17.01 -1.04
CA ARG A 36 -2.03 -16.15 -1.34
C ARG A 36 -1.67 -15.26 -0.16
N PHE A 37 -0.41 -14.83 -0.15
CA PHE A 37 0.04 -13.79 0.75
C PHE A 37 0.88 -12.75 0.01
N VAL A 38 0.95 -11.56 0.61
CA VAL A 38 1.86 -10.51 0.18
C VAL A 38 2.43 -9.82 1.41
N VAL A 39 3.69 -9.39 1.29
CA VAL A 39 4.32 -8.47 2.22
C VAL A 39 4.77 -7.26 1.42
N GLN A 40 4.22 -6.10 1.75
CA GLN A 40 4.57 -4.84 1.10
C GLN A 40 5.47 -4.01 2.01
N ILE A 41 6.51 -3.38 1.48
CA ILE A 41 7.16 -2.28 2.20
C ILE A 41 6.39 -1.01 1.90
N HIS A 42 6.04 -0.28 2.96
CA HIS A 42 5.33 0.97 2.88
C HIS A 42 6.16 2.09 3.50
N ASP A 43 6.68 2.98 2.65
CA ASP A 43 7.40 4.19 3.05
C ASP A 43 6.44 5.36 3.28
N ALA A 44 5.62 5.23 4.32
CA ALA A 44 4.75 6.29 4.81
C ALA A 44 5.50 7.22 5.77
N ARG A 45 4.77 7.94 6.65
CA ARG A 45 5.36 8.74 7.75
C ARG A 45 6.39 7.94 8.57
N ARG A 46 6.11 6.65 8.76
CA ARG A 46 7.05 5.68 9.32
C ARG A 46 7.11 4.50 8.37
N MET A 47 8.32 4.04 8.09
CA MET A 47 8.54 2.83 7.33
C MET A 47 8.01 1.62 8.11
N HIS A 48 7.22 0.79 7.44
CA HIS A 48 6.70 -0.45 7.98
C HIS A 48 6.48 -1.46 6.85
N PHE A 49 6.14 -2.69 7.23
CA PHE A 49 5.78 -3.75 6.32
C PHE A 49 4.30 -4.07 6.51
N ASP A 50 3.51 -3.98 5.45
CA ASP A 50 2.14 -4.47 5.47
C ASP A 50 2.15 -5.96 5.12
N PHE A 51 1.85 -6.80 6.11
CA PHE A 51 1.77 -8.25 6.00
C PHE A 51 0.31 -8.65 5.78
N ARG A 52 0.02 -9.36 4.69
CA ARG A 52 -1.36 -9.66 4.31
C ARG A 52 -1.56 -11.11 3.89
N LEU A 53 -2.66 -11.70 4.32
CA LEU A 53 -3.04 -13.08 4.04
C LEU A 53 -4.45 -13.11 3.43
N GLU A 54 -4.60 -13.80 2.30
CA GLU A 54 -5.91 -14.03 1.68
C GLU A 54 -6.77 -14.97 2.52
N ALA A 55 -7.85 -14.44 3.11
CA ALA A 55 -8.82 -15.24 3.84
C ALA A 55 -10.22 -14.62 3.73
N ASP A 56 -11.22 -15.48 3.53
CA ASP A 56 -12.61 -15.08 3.33
C ASP A 56 -12.77 -13.99 2.24
N GLY A 57 -12.06 -14.16 1.11
CA GLY A 57 -12.19 -13.32 -0.08
C GLY A 57 -11.60 -11.91 0.03
N VAL A 58 -10.90 -11.62 1.12
CA VAL A 58 -10.20 -10.37 1.35
C VAL A 58 -8.78 -10.64 1.85
N LEU A 59 -7.97 -9.59 1.93
CA LEU A 59 -6.64 -9.63 2.52
C LEU A 59 -6.73 -9.17 3.98
N LYS A 60 -6.66 -10.13 4.91
CA LYS A 60 -6.47 -9.84 6.34
C LYS A 60 -5.08 -9.25 6.53
N SER A 61 -5.01 -8.05 7.10
CA SER A 61 -3.82 -7.20 7.01
C SER A 61 -3.31 -6.73 8.36
N TRP A 62 -1.98 -6.67 8.49
CA TRP A 62 -1.28 -6.12 9.65
C TRP A 62 -0.11 -5.24 9.24
N SER A 63 0.06 -4.11 9.91
CA SER A 63 1.27 -3.31 9.87
C SER A 63 2.32 -3.92 10.83
N VAL A 64 3.50 -4.24 10.31
CA VAL A 64 4.64 -4.83 11.03
C VAL A 64 5.81 -3.85 10.95
N PRO A 65 6.02 -2.95 11.96
CA PRO A 65 6.97 -1.84 11.85
C PRO A 65 8.40 -2.25 11.56
N LYS A 66 8.86 -3.36 12.14
CA LYS A 66 10.22 -3.89 11.93
C LYS A 66 10.31 -4.92 10.80
N GLY A 67 9.18 -5.26 10.17
CA GLY A 67 9.07 -6.35 9.22
C GLY A 67 9.13 -7.75 9.86
N PRO A 68 8.85 -8.80 9.05
CA PRO A 68 8.95 -10.20 9.45
C PRO A 68 10.41 -10.58 9.74
N SER A 69 10.60 -11.57 10.61
CA SER A 69 11.92 -12.14 10.97
C SER A 69 12.00 -13.61 10.55
N ASN A 70 13.21 -14.09 10.26
CA ASN A 70 13.49 -15.52 10.10
C ASN A 70 14.04 -16.14 11.39
N ASP A 71 14.24 -15.34 12.43
CA ASP A 71 14.62 -15.79 13.77
C ASP A 71 13.38 -16.18 14.60
N PRO A 72 13.28 -17.42 15.12
CA PRO A 72 12.20 -17.85 16.00
C PRO A 72 12.10 -17.11 17.34
N GLU A 73 13.19 -16.51 17.82
CA GLU A 73 13.21 -15.76 19.08
C GLU A 73 12.70 -14.32 18.92
N ASP A 74 12.64 -13.83 17.68
CA ASP A 74 12.15 -12.50 17.34
C ASP A 74 10.63 -12.42 17.31
N LYS A 75 10.05 -11.81 18.34
CA LYS A 75 8.61 -11.51 18.39
C LYS A 75 8.33 -10.16 17.73
N ARG A 76 7.71 -10.17 16.54
CA ARG A 76 7.41 -8.94 15.78
C ARG A 76 6.00 -8.45 16.09
N LEU A 77 5.88 -7.20 16.54
CA LEU A 77 4.58 -6.54 16.67
C LEU A 77 3.91 -6.46 15.29
N ALA A 78 2.67 -6.92 15.23
CA ALA A 78 1.78 -6.84 14.08
C ALA A 78 0.48 -6.15 14.54
N VAL A 79 0.22 -4.95 14.00
CA VAL A 79 -0.95 -4.15 14.33
C VAL A 79 -2.00 -4.34 13.23
N PRO A 80 -3.21 -4.82 13.52
CA PRO A 80 -4.24 -4.98 12.50
C PRO A 80 -4.51 -3.68 11.74
N THR A 81 -4.75 -3.80 10.44
CA THR A 81 -5.25 -2.72 9.59
C THR A 81 -6.53 -3.17 8.89
N GLU A 82 -7.15 -2.32 8.08
CA GLU A 82 -8.38 -2.73 7.38
C GLU A 82 -8.15 -3.94 6.48
N ASP A 83 -9.21 -4.69 6.22
CA ASP A 83 -9.19 -5.68 5.15
C ASP A 83 -8.94 -4.99 3.81
N HIS A 84 -8.08 -5.58 2.97
CA HIS A 84 -7.77 -5.04 1.64
C HIS A 84 -8.37 -5.92 0.53
N PRO A 85 -8.69 -5.36 -0.64
CA PRO A 85 -9.16 -6.15 -1.77
C PRO A 85 -8.06 -7.08 -2.30
N LEU A 86 -8.43 -8.17 -2.96
CA LEU A 86 -7.46 -9.16 -3.46
C LEU A 86 -6.53 -8.58 -4.53
N GLU A 87 -7.00 -7.61 -5.31
CA GLU A 87 -6.20 -6.87 -6.29
C GLU A 87 -5.02 -6.13 -5.64
N TYR A 88 -5.09 -5.87 -4.33
CA TYR A 88 -4.00 -5.23 -3.58
C TYR A 88 -2.77 -6.15 -3.43
N LEU A 89 -2.88 -7.44 -3.74
CA LEU A 89 -1.75 -8.39 -3.79
C LEU A 89 -0.64 -7.94 -4.75
N ASP A 90 -1.03 -7.28 -5.84
CA ASP A 90 -0.11 -6.87 -6.90
C ASP A 90 0.08 -5.33 -6.93
N PHE A 91 -0.45 -4.61 -5.94
CA PHE A 91 -0.34 -3.15 -5.90
C PHE A 91 1.09 -2.68 -5.55
N GLU A 92 1.65 -1.87 -6.43
CA GLU A 92 2.84 -1.05 -6.22
C GLU A 92 2.58 0.36 -6.74
N GLY A 93 2.98 1.37 -5.98
CA GLY A 93 2.83 2.75 -6.42
C GLY A 93 3.05 3.78 -5.32
N ALA A 94 2.97 5.04 -5.70
CA ALA A 94 2.93 6.16 -4.78
C ALA A 94 1.48 6.54 -4.43
N ILE A 95 1.14 6.48 -3.15
CA ILE A 95 -0.10 7.01 -2.60
C ILE A 95 0.14 8.49 -2.26
N PRO A 96 -0.68 9.43 -2.78
CA PRO A 96 -0.42 10.86 -2.60
C PRO A 96 -0.27 11.28 -1.14
N LYS A 97 0.60 12.26 -0.89
CA LYS A 97 0.75 12.84 0.45
C LYS A 97 -0.58 13.45 0.91
N GLY A 98 -0.97 13.15 2.15
CA GLY A 98 -2.22 13.63 2.76
C GLY A 98 -3.39 12.65 2.61
N GLU A 99 -3.30 11.69 1.70
CA GLU A 99 -4.25 10.58 1.63
C GLU A 99 -3.97 9.56 2.74
N TYR A 100 -4.98 8.75 3.08
CA TYR A 100 -4.81 7.66 4.05
C TYR A 100 -3.82 6.64 3.50
N GLY A 101 -2.75 6.36 4.25
CA GLY A 101 -1.65 5.54 3.75
C GLY A 101 -0.73 6.27 2.76
N GLY A 102 -0.68 7.61 2.77
CA GLY A 102 0.24 8.35 1.91
C GLY A 102 1.70 7.93 2.11
N GLY A 103 2.37 7.59 1.00
CA GLY A 103 3.67 6.96 1.00
C GLY A 103 3.89 6.12 -0.26
N THR A 104 5.08 5.56 -0.42
CA THR A 104 5.38 4.67 -1.55
C THR A 104 5.31 3.22 -1.10
N VAL A 105 4.69 2.37 -1.93
CA VAL A 105 4.46 0.96 -1.66
C VAL A 105 5.15 0.12 -2.72
N ILE A 106 5.89 -0.90 -2.29
CA ILE A 106 6.40 -1.98 -3.15
C ILE A 106 6.02 -3.35 -2.60
N VAL A 107 5.84 -4.34 -3.47
CA VAL A 107 5.67 -5.75 -3.10
C VAL A 107 7.04 -6.32 -2.72
N TRP A 108 7.33 -6.40 -1.43
CA TRP A 108 8.61 -6.91 -0.94
C TRP A 108 8.68 -8.43 -1.03
N ASP A 109 7.62 -9.14 -0.70
CA ASP A 109 7.52 -10.59 -0.87
C ASP A 109 6.10 -10.99 -1.27
N ARG A 110 5.97 -12.12 -1.93
CA ARG A 110 4.68 -12.67 -2.36
C ARG A 110 4.79 -14.19 -2.49
N GLY A 111 3.66 -14.86 -2.39
CA GLY A 111 3.61 -16.29 -2.65
C GLY A 111 2.29 -16.91 -2.22
N THR A 112 2.36 -18.19 -1.88
CA THR A 112 1.21 -18.92 -1.34
C THR A 112 1.46 -19.31 0.12
N TYR A 113 0.38 -19.58 0.83
CA TYR A 113 0.47 -20.13 2.17
C TYR A 113 -0.55 -21.25 2.37
N ARG A 114 -0.26 -22.11 3.36
CA ARG A 114 -1.19 -23.14 3.83
C ARG A 114 -1.45 -22.98 5.33
N PRO A 115 -2.71 -22.97 5.78
CA PRO A 115 -3.05 -23.02 7.19
C PRO A 115 -2.49 -24.26 7.88
N LEU A 116 -2.00 -24.11 9.11
CA LEU A 116 -1.50 -25.18 9.97
C LEU A 116 -2.24 -25.30 11.31
N SER A 117 -3.24 -24.45 11.55
CA SER A 117 -4.00 -24.47 12.80
C SER A 117 -4.84 -25.75 12.93
N HIS A 118 -4.77 -26.37 14.09
CA HIS A 118 -5.58 -27.53 14.45
C HIS A 118 -6.30 -27.29 15.79
N ASP A 119 -7.46 -27.90 15.97
CA ASP A 119 -8.16 -27.90 17.25
C ASP A 119 -7.53 -28.90 18.24
N ARG A 120 -8.05 -28.97 19.47
CA ARG A 120 -7.57 -29.89 20.52
C ARG A 120 -7.66 -31.37 20.14
N ARG A 121 -8.42 -31.72 19.10
CA ARG A 121 -8.59 -33.09 18.59
C ARG A 121 -7.73 -33.33 17.34
N GLY A 122 -6.86 -32.39 16.96
CA GLY A 122 -6.01 -32.50 15.78
C GLY A 122 -6.74 -32.28 14.46
N ARG A 123 -7.94 -31.70 14.46
CA ARG A 123 -8.67 -31.41 13.22
C ARG A 123 -8.28 -30.03 12.67
N PRO A 124 -8.07 -29.87 11.35
CA PRO A 124 -7.80 -28.57 10.76
C PRO A 124 -8.86 -27.53 11.12
N VAL A 125 -8.43 -26.32 11.43
CA VAL A 125 -9.30 -25.17 11.72
C VAL A 125 -9.25 -24.22 10.52
N PRO A 126 -10.40 -23.77 9.98
CA PRO A 126 -10.43 -22.72 8.96
C PRO A 126 -9.62 -21.49 9.39
N PHE A 127 -8.90 -20.88 8.45
CA PHE A 127 -7.92 -19.85 8.78
C PHE A 127 -8.54 -18.60 9.41
N ASP A 128 -9.69 -18.17 8.89
CA ASP A 128 -10.50 -17.08 9.43
C ASP A 128 -10.96 -17.37 10.87
N GLU A 129 -11.35 -18.62 11.16
CA GLU A 129 -11.69 -19.04 12.51
C GLU A 129 -10.47 -19.02 13.45
N ALA A 130 -9.30 -19.45 12.96
CA ALA A 130 -8.06 -19.40 13.74
C ALA A 130 -7.69 -17.95 14.12
N LEU A 131 -7.83 -17.01 13.17
CA LEU A 131 -7.66 -15.58 13.44
C LEU A 131 -8.68 -15.05 14.45
N ARG A 132 -9.97 -15.42 14.31
CA ARG A 132 -10.99 -15.01 15.28
C ARG A 132 -10.68 -15.51 16.69
N ARG A 133 -10.16 -16.73 16.83
CA ARG A 133 -9.70 -17.33 18.10
C ARG A 133 -8.44 -16.67 18.67
N GLY A 134 -7.77 -15.79 17.91
CA GLY A 134 -6.59 -15.06 18.35
C GLY A 134 -5.28 -15.80 18.14
N HIS A 135 -5.28 -16.95 17.45
CA HIS A 135 -4.05 -17.70 17.17
C HIS A 135 -4.15 -18.47 15.86
N ALA A 136 -3.32 -18.11 14.89
CA ALA A 136 -3.23 -18.78 13.59
C ALA A 136 -1.80 -19.18 13.27
N THR A 137 -1.59 -20.44 12.89
CA THR A 137 -0.32 -20.93 12.37
C THR A 137 -0.46 -21.25 10.89
N PHE A 138 0.59 -21.00 10.13
CA PHE A 138 0.60 -21.16 8.68
C PHE A 138 2.01 -21.38 8.16
N TRP A 139 2.11 -22.00 6.99
CA TRP A 139 3.38 -22.18 6.28
C TRP A 139 3.41 -21.26 5.07
N LEU A 140 4.45 -20.45 4.95
CA LEU A 140 4.70 -19.56 3.82
C LEU A 140 5.61 -20.24 2.78
N ASP A 141 5.26 -20.01 1.52
CA ASP A 141 6.03 -20.40 0.34
C ASP A 141 6.12 -19.17 -0.58
N GLY A 142 7.04 -18.27 -0.23
CA GLY A 142 7.27 -17.00 -0.93
C GLY A 142 8.59 -16.95 -1.69
N GLU A 143 8.96 -15.77 -2.16
CA GLU A 143 10.28 -15.54 -2.71
C GLU A 143 11.32 -15.38 -1.58
N LYS A 144 10.93 -14.71 -0.49
CA LYS A 144 11.82 -14.37 0.63
C LYS A 144 11.47 -15.11 1.91
N LEU A 145 10.19 -15.19 2.27
CA LEU A 145 9.72 -15.87 3.48
C LEU A 145 9.34 -17.32 3.19
N HIS A 146 9.87 -18.21 4.02
CA HIS A 146 9.66 -19.66 3.90
C HIS A 146 9.41 -20.29 5.27
N GLY A 147 8.59 -21.34 5.30
CA GLY A 147 8.40 -22.14 6.51
C GLY A 147 7.24 -21.67 7.39
N GLY A 148 7.19 -22.21 8.60
CA GLY A 148 6.14 -21.96 9.58
C GLY A 148 6.25 -20.58 10.23
N TYR A 149 5.10 -19.94 10.40
CA TYR A 149 4.89 -18.71 11.15
C TYR A 149 3.62 -18.82 12.00
N ALA A 150 3.54 -18.01 13.06
CA ALA A 150 2.37 -17.86 13.90
C ALA A 150 2.01 -16.39 14.07
N LEU A 151 0.71 -16.10 13.98
CA LEU A 151 0.09 -14.86 14.44
C LEU A 151 -0.64 -15.14 15.76
N THR A 152 -0.27 -14.43 16.82
CA THR A 152 -0.91 -14.56 18.14
C THR A 152 -1.36 -13.21 18.68
N ARG A 153 -2.65 -13.04 18.95
CA ARG A 153 -3.21 -11.85 19.58
C ARG A 153 -2.88 -11.84 21.06
N PHE A 154 -2.40 -10.71 21.56
CA PHE A 154 -2.09 -10.53 22.98
C PHE A 154 -2.82 -9.32 23.61
N ARG A 155 -3.52 -8.51 22.80
CA ARG A 155 -4.33 -7.36 23.25
C ARG A 155 -5.56 -7.17 22.35
N GLY A 156 -6.66 -6.65 22.91
CA GLY A 156 -7.84 -6.18 22.16
C GLY A 156 -8.86 -7.24 21.73
N GLY A 157 -8.88 -8.44 22.32
CA GLY A 157 -9.72 -9.56 21.84
C GLY A 157 -11.24 -9.38 21.95
N ASP A 158 -11.73 -8.67 22.98
CA ASP A 158 -13.16 -8.39 23.22
C ASP A 158 -13.42 -6.88 23.39
N GLY A 159 -12.45 -6.04 23.02
CA GLY A 159 -12.42 -4.59 23.27
C GLY A 159 -12.48 -3.75 22.00
N ASP A 160 -11.98 -2.51 22.07
CA ASP A 160 -11.86 -1.64 20.90
C ASP A 160 -10.97 -2.30 19.82
N PRO A 161 -11.44 -2.45 18.57
CA PRO A 161 -10.61 -2.95 17.46
C PRO A 161 -9.32 -2.15 17.26
N ASP A 162 -9.32 -0.86 17.57
CA ASP A 162 -8.13 0.00 17.48
C ASP A 162 -7.08 -0.32 18.57
N ASP A 163 -7.48 -1.08 19.59
CA ASP A 163 -6.61 -1.61 20.64
C ASP A 163 -6.09 -3.03 20.36
N GLU A 164 -6.38 -3.60 19.20
CA GLU A 164 -5.91 -4.94 18.88
C GLU A 164 -4.40 -4.97 18.57
N ALA A 165 -3.68 -5.95 19.13
CA ALA A 165 -2.26 -6.13 18.85
C ALA A 165 -1.87 -7.61 18.82
N TRP A 166 -1.04 -7.94 17.84
CA TRP A 166 -0.60 -9.29 17.53
C TRP A 166 0.92 -9.41 17.55
N LEU A 167 1.39 -10.63 17.72
CA LEU A 167 2.77 -11.02 17.48
C LEU A 167 2.84 -11.93 16.25
N LEU A 168 3.67 -11.56 15.29
CA LEU A 168 4.13 -12.43 14.21
C LEU A 168 5.46 -13.06 14.64
N VAL A 169 5.51 -14.40 14.65
CA VAL A 169 6.67 -15.16 15.15
C VAL A 169 7.02 -16.28 14.17
N LYS A 170 8.30 -16.43 13.83
CA LYS A 170 8.79 -17.55 13.03
C LYS A 170 8.73 -18.84 13.86
N THR A 171 8.25 -19.93 13.27
CA THR A 171 8.33 -21.26 13.90
C THR A 171 9.76 -21.79 13.82
N ALA A 172 10.23 -22.40 14.91
CA ALA A 172 11.48 -23.15 14.95
C ALA A 172 11.36 -24.43 14.10
N ASP A 173 11.68 -24.31 12.82
CA ASP A 173 11.66 -25.38 11.81
C ASP A 173 12.93 -25.33 10.96
N GLY A 174 13.06 -26.23 9.98
CA GLY A 174 14.24 -26.31 9.11
C GLY A 174 14.45 -25.11 8.16
N ARG A 175 13.53 -24.14 8.12
CA ARG A 175 13.66 -22.88 7.38
C ARG A 175 13.94 -21.69 8.30
N ALA A 176 14.04 -21.91 9.61
CA ALA A 176 14.42 -20.86 10.55
C ALA A 176 15.92 -20.53 10.44
N HIS A 177 16.25 -19.26 10.62
CA HIS A 177 17.60 -18.74 10.60
C HIS A 177 17.82 -17.88 11.86
N PRO A 178 18.31 -18.47 12.97
CA PRO A 178 18.63 -17.72 14.18
C PRO A 178 19.59 -16.57 13.89
N GLY A 179 19.31 -15.38 14.43
CA GLY A 179 20.05 -14.14 14.15
C GLY A 179 19.70 -13.43 12.84
N ASP A 180 18.90 -14.05 11.96
CA ASP A 180 18.36 -13.37 10.77
C ASP A 180 17.08 -12.61 11.13
N HIS A 181 17.27 -11.35 11.50
CA HIS A 181 16.22 -10.40 11.84
C HIS A 181 15.43 -9.87 10.62
N GLY A 182 15.63 -10.43 9.42
CA GLY A 182 14.97 -9.99 8.19
C GLY A 182 15.64 -8.77 7.55
N THR A 183 14.85 -7.93 6.87
CA THR A 183 15.40 -6.83 6.05
C THR A 183 15.95 -5.68 6.91
N SER A 184 17.27 -5.56 7.00
CA SER A 184 17.96 -4.47 7.72
C SER A 184 17.98 -3.13 6.95
N ALA A 185 17.82 -3.15 5.63
CA ALA A 185 17.85 -1.95 4.77
C ALA A 185 16.60 -1.85 3.86
N PRO A 186 15.39 -1.66 4.42
CA PRO A 186 14.13 -1.71 3.66
C PRO A 186 14.06 -0.70 2.50
N ARG A 187 14.66 0.49 2.65
CA ARG A 187 14.74 1.50 1.57
C ARG A 187 15.51 1.05 0.33
N ARG A 188 16.41 0.07 0.48
CA ARG A 188 17.22 -0.49 -0.62
C ARG A 188 16.67 -1.82 -1.15
N ALA A 189 15.60 -2.32 -0.54
CA ALA A 189 15.00 -3.57 -0.95
C ALA A 189 14.39 -3.44 -2.35
N ARG A 190 14.44 -4.55 -3.09
CA ARG A 190 13.82 -4.67 -4.41
C ARG A 190 12.50 -5.41 -4.30
N SER A 191 11.57 -4.93 -5.11
CA SER A 191 10.27 -5.57 -5.34
C SER A 191 10.46 -7.00 -5.87
N ALA A 192 9.70 -7.93 -5.31
CA ALA A 192 9.51 -9.27 -5.82
C ALA A 192 8.72 -9.27 -7.16
N LEU A 193 7.82 -8.31 -7.34
CA LEU A 193 7.00 -8.19 -8.54
C LEU A 193 7.77 -7.58 -9.73
N THR A 194 8.50 -6.49 -9.50
CA THR A 194 9.08 -5.67 -10.59
C THR A 194 10.58 -5.45 -10.50
N GLY A 195 11.25 -5.87 -9.41
CA GLY A 195 12.67 -5.59 -9.15
C GLY A 195 12.99 -4.12 -8.83
N ARG A 196 11.99 -3.23 -8.87
CA ARG A 196 12.12 -1.80 -8.55
C ARG A 196 12.31 -1.56 -7.05
N THR A 197 12.99 -0.48 -6.73
CA THR A 197 13.10 0.04 -5.36
C THR A 197 11.98 1.05 -5.08
N LEU A 198 11.73 1.36 -3.79
CA LEU A 198 10.80 2.42 -3.39
C LEU A 198 11.07 3.73 -4.13
N ARG A 199 12.33 4.14 -4.24
CA ARG A 199 12.72 5.37 -4.95
C ARG A 199 12.28 5.34 -6.42
N GLN A 200 12.56 4.24 -7.12
CA GLN A 200 12.20 4.11 -8.54
C GLN A 200 10.69 4.11 -8.75
N VAL A 201 9.92 3.50 -7.83
CA VAL A 201 8.46 3.55 -7.88
C VAL A 201 7.93 4.97 -7.63
N ALA A 202 8.47 5.67 -6.63
CA ALA A 202 8.10 7.05 -6.35
C ALA A 202 8.37 7.97 -7.55
N GLU A 203 9.56 7.88 -8.17
CA GLU A 203 9.95 8.67 -9.33
C GLU A 203 9.08 8.37 -10.58
N SER A 204 8.59 7.14 -10.73
CA SER A 204 7.74 6.76 -11.87
C SER A 204 6.29 7.23 -11.75
N ASP A 205 5.85 7.51 -10.53
CA ASP A 205 4.47 7.90 -10.22
C ASP A 205 4.32 9.40 -9.96
N GLU A 206 5.42 10.17 -9.96
CA GLU A 206 5.33 11.62 -10.00
C GLU A 206 4.67 12.05 -11.32
N PRO A 207 3.63 12.90 -11.29
CA PRO A 207 3.08 13.44 -12.52
C PRO A 207 4.18 14.21 -13.24
N GLU A 208 4.42 13.94 -14.52
CA GLU A 208 5.32 14.77 -15.32
C GLU A 208 4.87 16.23 -15.18
N GLU A 209 5.73 17.06 -14.59
CA GLU A 209 5.56 18.51 -14.68
C GLU A 209 5.56 18.84 -16.17
N SER A 210 4.37 19.17 -16.71
CA SER A 210 4.24 19.69 -18.06
C SER A 210 5.18 20.90 -18.16
N PRO A 211 6.13 20.94 -19.12
CA PRO A 211 7.05 22.05 -19.19
C PRO A 211 6.23 23.33 -19.33
N VAL A 212 6.33 24.21 -18.33
CA VAL A 212 5.70 25.52 -18.32
C VAL A 212 6.06 26.17 -19.64
N GLY A 213 5.05 26.37 -20.49
CA GLY A 213 5.20 26.98 -21.80
C GLY A 213 6.03 28.25 -21.64
N GLN A 214 7.16 28.31 -22.36
CA GLN A 214 7.87 29.55 -22.56
C GLN A 214 6.88 30.53 -23.18
N VAL A 215 6.37 31.45 -22.36
CA VAL A 215 5.58 32.57 -22.83
C VAL A 215 6.55 33.45 -23.61
N SER A 216 6.57 33.28 -24.93
CA SER A 216 7.17 34.23 -25.84
C SER A 216 6.38 35.54 -25.71
N THR A 217 6.91 36.48 -24.93
CA THR A 217 6.43 37.86 -24.94
C THR A 217 6.88 38.50 -26.25
N GLU A 218 6.05 38.39 -27.29
CA GLU A 218 6.13 39.27 -28.44
C GLU A 218 5.80 40.70 -28.00
N ALA A 219 6.77 41.59 -28.15
CA ALA A 219 6.62 43.02 -27.93
C ALA A 219 5.74 43.62 -29.05
N GLY A 220 4.44 43.76 -28.78
CA GLY A 220 3.54 44.58 -29.57
C GLY A 220 3.76 46.07 -29.28
N GLN A 221 4.54 46.74 -30.12
CA GLN A 221 4.48 48.19 -30.31
C GLN A 221 3.33 48.56 -31.25
N HIS A 222 2.86 49.81 -31.14
CA HIS A 222 1.74 50.48 -31.86
C HIS A 222 0.38 50.46 -31.15
N GLY A 223 -0.29 51.58 -30.88
CA GLY A 223 0.04 52.99 -30.98
C GLY A 223 -1.13 53.76 -30.35
N SER A 224 -0.82 54.69 -29.44
CA SER A 224 -1.81 55.48 -28.71
C SER A 224 -2.45 56.53 -29.61
N VAL A 225 -3.77 56.45 -29.78
CA VAL A 225 -4.61 57.52 -30.33
C VAL A 225 -4.63 58.70 -29.36
N ARG A 226 -4.23 59.87 -29.84
CA ARG A 226 -4.54 61.18 -29.24
C ARG A 226 -4.81 62.21 -30.34
N THR A 227 -6.06 62.58 -30.50
CA THR A 227 -6.51 63.91 -30.94
C THR A 227 -6.39 64.87 -29.74
N PRO A 228 -6.12 66.18 -29.90
CA PRO A 228 -7.08 67.08 -30.57
C PRO A 228 -6.51 68.31 -31.32
N ASP A 229 -7.48 68.97 -31.97
CA ASP A 229 -7.61 70.41 -32.26
C ASP A 229 -6.65 71.11 -33.24
N VAL A 230 -7.21 71.47 -34.40
CA VAL A 230 -6.64 72.43 -35.35
C VAL A 230 -7.56 73.65 -35.43
N ALA A 231 -7.14 74.72 -34.78
CA ALA A 231 -7.67 76.06 -35.00
C ALA A 231 -7.10 76.65 -36.30
N ASN A 232 -7.99 77.06 -37.19
CA ASN A 232 -7.72 77.89 -38.38
C ASN A 232 -7.57 79.36 -37.93
N PRO A 233 -6.64 80.15 -38.50
CA PRO A 233 -7.13 81.19 -39.38
C PRO A 233 -6.22 81.58 -40.56
N ARG A 234 -6.90 81.77 -41.70
CA ARG A 234 -6.87 82.93 -42.62
C ARG A 234 -5.70 83.10 -43.63
N ARG A 235 -6.14 82.99 -44.90
CA ARG A 235 -5.98 83.89 -46.06
C ARG A 235 -4.57 84.27 -46.55
N SER A 236 -4.30 83.95 -47.81
CA SER A 236 -4.02 84.97 -48.86
C SER A 236 -3.81 84.37 -50.26
N HIS A 237 -4.81 84.53 -51.13
CA HIS A 237 -4.66 84.77 -52.58
C HIS A 237 -5.70 85.88 -52.86
N ARG A 238 -5.41 86.96 -53.57
CA ARG A 238 -4.81 87.07 -54.91
C ARG A 238 -4.41 88.55 -55.15
N THR A 239 -3.70 88.78 -56.25
CA THR A 239 -3.78 89.96 -57.15
C THR A 239 -4.85 90.99 -56.84
#